data_AF-A0A1S8XPI7-F1
#
_entry.id   AF-A0A1S8XPI7-F1
#
_cell.length_a   1.000
_cell.length_b   1.000
_cell.length_c   1.000
_cell.angle_alpha   90.00
_cell.angle_beta   90.00
_cell.angle_gamma   90.00
#
_symmetry.space_group_name_H-M   'P 1'
#
loop_
_entity.id
_entity.type
_entity.pdbx_description
1 polymer ?
#
loop_
_entity_poly.entity_id
_entity_poly.type
_entity_poly.pdbx_seq_one_letter_code
_entity_poly.pdbx_strand_id
1 'polypeptide(L)' 'MRRWFPLTAVCLGTFMLLVDVTVVTVALPDMVRDLDASFGAVQWVVDAYALALAALVLGAGAVAD' A
#
# COMPACT_ATOMS: atom_id res chain seq x y z
N MET A 1 15.59 -15.48 22.97
CA MET A 1 14.74 -14.33 22.62
C MET A 1 15.16 -13.57 21.34
N ARG A 2 16.46 -13.42 21.01
CA ARG A 2 16.91 -12.73 19.77
C ARG A 2 16.43 -13.32 18.42
N ARG A 3 15.99 -14.58 18.39
CA ARG A 3 15.48 -15.25 17.17
C ARG A 3 14.09 -14.81 16.71
N TRP A 4 13.31 -14.14 17.56
CA TRP A 4 11.95 -13.72 17.23
C TRP A 4 11.88 -12.33 16.58
N PHE A 5 12.95 -11.53 16.72
CA PHE A 5 13.04 -10.18 16.15
C PHE A 5 12.70 -10.10 14.65
N PRO A 6 13.19 -11.01 13.78
CA PRO A 6 12.84 -11.00 12.36
C PRO A 6 11.34 -11.22 12.13
N LEU A 7 10.74 -12.17 12.86
CA LEU A 7 9.30 -12.44 12.76
C LEU A 7 8.48 -11.23 13.22
N THR A 8 8.88 -10.59 14.31
CA THR A 8 8.19 -9.39 14.79
C THR A 8 8.32 -8.24 13.79
N ALA A 9 9.50 -8.04 13.21
CA ALA A 9 9.73 -7.01 12.19
C ALA A 9 8.88 -7.23 10.93
N VAL A 10 8.82 -8.47 10.43
CA VAL A 10 7.99 -8.83 9.27
C VAL A 10 6.51 -8.67 9.59
N CYS A 11 6.04 -9.17 10.73
CA CYS A 11 4.64 -9.01 11.13
C CYS A 11 4.24 -7.52 11.28
N LEU A 12 5.10 -6.70 11.89
CA LEU A 12 4.83 -5.27 12.06
C LEU A 12 4.84 -4.53 10.72
N GLY A 13 5.80 -4.85 9.84
CA GLY A 13 5.89 -4.29 8.49
C GLY A 13 4.66 -4.63 7.64
N THR A 14 4.25 -5.91 7.62
CA THR A 14 3.05 -6.36 6.92
C THR A 14 1.78 -5.73 7.49
N PHE A 15 1.69 -5.59 8.81
CA PHE A 15 0.56 -4.91 9.46
C PHE A 15 0.47 -3.45 9.02
N MET A 16 1.58 -2.72 9.07
CA MET A 16 1.61 -1.31 8.68
C MET A 16 1.30 -1.11 7.20
N LEU A 17 1.79 -2.01 6.33
CA LEU A 17 1.44 -2.04 4.91
C LEU A 17 -0.07 -2.22 4.72
N LEU A 18 -0.70 -3.15 5.45
CA LEU A 18 -2.13 -3.39 5.33
C LEU A 18 -2.94 -2.16 5.77
N VAL A 19 -2.51 -1.49 6.85
CA VAL A 19 -3.13 -0.23 7.29
C VAL A 19 -3.04 0.83 6.19
N ASP A 20 -1.89 0.99 5.54
CA ASP A 20 -1.70 1.95 4.44
C ASP A 20 -2.68 1.72 3.28
N VAL A 21 -2.80 0.46 2.82
CA VAL A 21 -3.75 0.08 1.75
C VAL A 21 -5.20 0.38 2.15
N THR A 22 -5.57 0.08 3.40
CA THR A 22 -6.93 0.32 3.87
C THR A 22 -7.26 1.81 3.97
N VAL A 23 -6.30 2.65 4.37
CA VAL A 23 -6.49 4.11 4.43
C VAL A 23 -6.81 4.65 3.04
N VAL A 24 -6.03 4.26 2.02
CA VAL A 24 -6.28 4.69 0.63
C VAL A 24 -7.66 4.23 0.17
N THR A 25 -8.03 2.98 0.44
CA THR A 25 -9.33 2.42 0.04
C THR A 25 -10.52 3.12 0.71
N VAL A 26 -10.36 3.54 1.97
CA VAL A 26 -11.39 4.27 2.73
C VAL A 26 -11.47 5.73 2.29
N ALA A 27 -10.35 6.38 1.99
CA ALA A 27 -10.30 7.77 1.54
C ALA A 27 -10.75 7.95 0.08
N LEU A 28 -10.62 6.91 -0.74
CA LEU A 28 -10.98 6.92 -2.16
C LEU A 28 -12.43 7.36 -2.43
N PRO A 29 -13.48 6.81 -1.80
CA PRO A 29 -14.85 7.25 -2.03
C PRO A 29 -15.09 8.73 -1.66
N ASP A 30 -14.41 9.26 -0.63
CA ASP A 30 -14.48 10.68 -0.28
C ASP A 30 -13.80 11.55 -1.34
N MET A 31 -12.60 11.16 -1.81
CA MET A 31 -11.90 11.84 -2.92
C MET A 31 -12.73 11.86 -4.21
N VAL A 32 -13.49 10.80 -4.46
CA VAL A 32 -14.37 10.68 -5.63
C VAL A 32 -15.59 11.57 -5.51
N ARG A 33 -16.20 11.63 -4.33
CA ARG A 33 -17.32 12.52 -4.03
C ARG A 33 -16.93 13.99 -4.10
N ASP A 34 -15.75 14.35 -3.60
CA ASP A 34 -15.28 15.73 -3.55
C ASP A 34 -14.82 16.25 -4.91
N LEU A 35 -14.35 15.37 -5.81
CA LEU A 35 -13.81 15.75 -7.12
C LEU A 35 -14.76 15.52 -8.31
N ASP A 36 -15.99 15.06 -8.05
CA ASP A 36 -16.97 14.61 -9.07
C ASP A 36 -16.33 13.63 -10.09
N ALA A 37 -15.43 12.78 -9.58
CA ALA A 37 -14.55 11.96 -10.41
C ALA A 37 -15.32 10.78 -11.02
N SER A 38 -15.16 10.57 -12.33
CA SER A 38 -15.73 9.41 -13.02
C SER A 38 -15.15 8.08 -12.50
N PHE A 39 -15.91 6.98 -12.62
CA PHE A 39 -15.46 5.62 -12.27
C PHE A 39 -14.08 5.24 -12.86
N GLY A 40 -13.73 5.75 -14.05
CA GLY A 40 -12.42 5.50 -14.66
C GLY A 40 -11.25 6.15 -13.91
N ALA A 41 -11.46 7.33 -13.31
CA ALA A 41 -10.43 7.99 -12.51
C ALA A 41 -10.19 7.24 -11.19
N VAL A 42 -11.24 6.70 -10.59
CA VAL A 42 -11.18 5.84 -9.39
C VAL A 42 -10.29 4.62 -9.64
N GLN A 43 -10.51 3.95 -10.77
CA GLN A 43 -9.74 2.75 -11.13
C GLN A 43 -8.26 3.08 -11.37
N TRP A 44 -7.98 4.22 -12.02
CA TRP A 44 -6.61 4.69 -12.22
C TRP A 44 -5.88 5.00 -10.91
N VAL A 45 -6.56 5.53 -9.88
CA VAL A 45 -5.95 5.78 -8.57
C VAL A 45 -5.52 4.46 -7.92
N VAL A 46 -6.37 3.44 -7.98
CA VAL A 46 -6.05 2.10 -7.45
C VAL A 46 -4.89 1.47 -8.23
N ASP A 47 -4.91 1.54 -9.56
CA ASP A 47 -3.85 1.00 -10.42
C ASP A 47 -2.51 1.71 -10.17
N ALA A 48 -2.51 3.03 -10.04
CA ALA A 48 -1.30 3.81 -9.75
C ALA A 48 -0.72 3.46 -8.37
N TYR A 49 -1.56 3.29 -7.36
CA TYR A 49 -1.13 2.83 -6.03
C TYR A 49 -0.50 1.44 -6.10
N ALA A 50 -1.15 0.49 -6.78
CA ALA A 50 -0.63 -0.86 -6.95
C ALA A 50 0.71 -0.88 -7.71
N LEU A 51 0.85 -0.07 -8.76
CA LEU A 51 2.08 0.06 -9.53
C LEU A 51 3.23 0.62 -8.69
N ALA A 52 2.98 1.69 -7.94
CA ALA A 52 3.98 2.30 -7.06
C ALA A 52 4.43 1.33 -5.97
N LEU A 53 3.48 0.61 -5.37
CA LEU A 53 3.76 -0.41 -4.36
C LEU A 53 4.62 -1.54 -4.95
N ALA A 54 4.25 -2.06 -6.12
CA ALA A 54 5.02 -3.11 -6.79
C ALA A 54 6.46 -2.66 -7.09
N ALA A 55 6.65 -1.45 -7.60
CA ALA A 55 7.97 -0.88 -7.86
C ALA A 55 8.81 -0.77 -6.58
N LEU A 56 8.21 -0.29 -5.49
CA LEU A 56 8.89 -0.16 -4.19
C LEU A 56 9.25 -1.51 -3.58
N VAL A 57 8.35 -2.51 -3.64
CA VAL A 57 8.61 -3.86 -3.12
C VAL A 57 9.72 -4.54 -3.92
N LEU A 58 9.68 -4.43 -5.25
CA LEU A 58 10.74 -4.97 -6.12
C LEU A 58 12.09 -4.28 -5.84
N GLY A 59 12.09 -2.95 -5.70
CA GLY A 59 13.29 -2.18 -5.38
C GLY A 59 13.86 -2.52 -4.00
N ALA A 60 13.01 -2.60 -2.98
CA ALA A 60 13.41 -2.98 -1.63
C ALA A 60 13.95 -4.42 -1.59
N GLY A 61 13.32 -5.34 -2.32
CA GLY A 61 13.80 -6.72 -2.48
C GLY A 61 15.19 -6.78 -3.10
N ALA A 62 15.44 -6.00 -4.15
CA ALA A 62 16.76 -5.93 -4.81
C ALA A 62 17.86 -5.29 -3.95
N VAL A 63 17.51 -4.39 -3.01
CA VAL A 63 18.47 -3.79 -2.06
C VAL A 63 18.76 -4.71 -0.87
N ALA A 64 17.80 -5.57 -0.51
CA ALA A 64 17.92 -6.51 0.60
C ALA A 64 18.67 -7.80 0.24
N ASP A 65 18.73 -8.13 -1.06
CA ASP A 65 19.56 -9.19 -1.65
C ASP A 65 21.06 -8.81 -1.64
#